data_AF-A0A948AIQ6-F1
#
_entry.id   AF-A0A948AIQ6-F1
#
_cell.length_a   1.000
_cell.length_b   1.000
_cell.length_c   1.000
_cell.angle_alpha   90.00
_cell.angle_beta   90.00
_cell.angle_gamma   90.00
#
_symmetry.space_group_name_H-M   'P 1'
#
loop_
_entity.id
_entity.type
_entity.pdbx_description
1 polymer ?
#
loop_
_entity_poly.entity_id
_entity_poly.type
_entity_poly.pdbx_seq_one_letter_code
_entity_poly.pdbx_strand_id
1 'polypeptide(L)'
;MTDKNQTIEGELIESDEEGATTTPNLPAQTLPSTIYILPLTEKPFFPAQTLPLIMNEGPWAETVKKIGDAGHHLVGLVLVHGDVSDDARPDDFYGTGTLVRMHHPMRSDGKIQFIAEGITRFRVAEWMSGKPPYYARVDYPSETRLGGNGEEIKAYALAIINAIKELLPLNPLYSEELKFLLNRFSPNEPSLLADLAASLTTAPKEKLQEVMEALNLRKRMQKVLLLVKKELEVAKLQSRIQEKVEEKMTEQQREFFLREQLRAIQKELGIAKDDRTADLDLYHGRIKKLKLPQHAAKKIGEEMDKLSGLEHGSPEYTVTRNYLDWLTNLPWGKFTKDKLELVRARKILDQDHDGLDDVKERIIEFLAVGALKGEVAGSILLLV
;
A
#
# COMPACT_ATOMS: atom_id res chain seq x y z
N MET A 1 -2.94 -67.04 30.34
CA MET A 1 -3.29 -67.90 29.20
C MET A 1 -2.39 -67.50 28.05
N THR A 2 -1.43 -68.36 27.82
CA THR A 2 -0.30 -68.28 26.89
C THR A 2 -0.73 -68.68 25.47
N ASP A 3 -0.06 -68.06 24.50
CA ASP A 3 0.31 -68.57 23.18
C ASP A 3 -0.75 -69.13 22.23
N LYS A 4 -0.90 -68.46 21.08
CA LYS A 4 -0.31 -68.95 19.82
C LYS A 4 -0.40 -67.90 18.72
N ASN A 5 0.72 -67.23 18.49
CA ASN A 5 1.02 -66.45 17.30
C ASN A 5 1.35 -67.45 16.19
N GLN A 6 0.55 -67.52 15.12
CA GLN A 6 0.85 -68.33 13.94
C GLN A 6 1.61 -67.46 12.94
N THR A 7 2.93 -67.57 12.96
CA THR A 7 3.84 -67.13 11.91
C THR A 7 3.68 -68.07 10.71
N ILE A 8 3.31 -67.52 9.54
CA ILE A 8 3.44 -68.21 8.26
C ILE A 8 4.72 -67.67 7.62
N GLU A 9 5.62 -68.59 7.32
CA GLU A 9 6.95 -68.39 6.74
C GLU A 9 6.85 -67.74 5.36
N GLY A 10 7.77 -66.80 5.09
CA GLY A 10 7.92 -66.17 3.79
C GLY A 10 8.59 -67.10 2.78
N GLU A 11 7.96 -67.27 1.63
CA GLU A 11 8.61 -67.76 0.43
C GLU A 11 9.63 -66.72 -0.05
N LEU A 12 10.91 -67.10 0.00
CA LEU A 12 12.00 -66.43 -0.71
C LEU A 12 11.86 -66.75 -2.20
N ILE A 13 11.54 -65.75 -3.01
CA ILE A 13 11.76 -65.79 -4.46
C ILE A 13 13.09 -65.09 -4.71
N GLU A 14 14.03 -65.86 -5.26
CA GLU A 14 15.36 -65.41 -5.67
C GLU A 14 15.30 -64.27 -6.68
N SER A 15 16.23 -63.33 -6.48
CA SER A 15 16.53 -62.20 -7.33
C SER A 15 17.31 -62.64 -8.57
N ASP A 16 16.76 -62.37 -9.76
CA ASP A 16 17.53 -62.23 -10.99
C ASP A 16 17.38 -60.80 -11.53
N GLU A 17 18.47 -60.33 -12.12
CA GLU A 17 18.89 -58.94 -12.27
C GLU A 17 18.18 -58.12 -13.38
N GLU A 18 18.44 -56.80 -13.29
CA GLU A 18 18.44 -55.79 -14.36
C GLU A 18 17.10 -55.22 -14.88
N GLY A 19 16.90 -53.93 -14.55
CA GLY A 19 16.26 -52.97 -15.46
C GLY A 19 15.02 -52.25 -14.92
N ALA A 20 15.15 -50.93 -14.79
CA ALA A 20 14.09 -49.92 -14.65
C ALA A 20 13.29 -49.93 -13.32
N THR A 21 13.65 -48.98 -12.46
CA THR A 21 12.80 -48.47 -11.37
C THR A 21 11.54 -47.81 -11.94
N THR A 22 10.51 -48.61 -12.23
CA THR A 22 9.15 -48.12 -12.41
C THR A 22 8.62 -47.67 -11.06
N THR A 23 8.65 -46.36 -10.82
CA THR A 23 7.74 -45.72 -9.86
C THR A 23 6.31 -46.17 -10.15
N PRO A 24 5.48 -46.49 -9.14
CA PRO A 24 4.11 -46.91 -9.36
C PRO A 24 3.35 -45.77 -10.04
N ASN A 25 3.11 -45.91 -11.34
CA ASN A 25 2.29 -45.00 -12.13
C ASN A 25 0.85 -45.20 -11.66
N LEU A 26 0.30 -44.20 -10.98
CA LEU A 26 -1.15 -44.07 -10.79
C LEU A 26 -1.85 -44.24 -12.15
N PRO A 27 -3.04 -44.87 -12.22
CA PRO A 27 -3.73 -45.07 -13.49
C PRO A 27 -3.93 -43.71 -14.17
N ALA A 28 -3.45 -43.61 -15.41
CA ALA A 28 -3.63 -42.43 -16.24
C ALA A 28 -5.13 -42.14 -16.38
N GLN A 29 -5.64 -41.18 -15.59
CA GLN A 29 -6.97 -40.64 -15.79
C GLN A 29 -6.98 -40.09 -17.22
N THR A 30 -7.80 -40.67 -18.09
CA THR A 30 -8.00 -40.20 -19.46
C THR A 30 -8.57 -38.79 -19.38
N LEU A 31 -7.73 -37.80 -19.65
CA LEU A 31 -8.15 -36.39 -19.65
C LEU A 31 -9.13 -36.17 -20.81
N PRO A 32 -10.26 -35.47 -20.58
CA PRO A 32 -11.25 -35.24 -21.63
C PRO A 32 -10.68 -34.33 -22.71
N SER A 33 -10.92 -34.67 -23.98
CA SER A 33 -10.52 -33.83 -25.13
C SER A 33 -11.42 -32.63 -25.35
N THR A 34 -12.62 -32.62 -24.76
CA THR A 34 -13.59 -31.53 -24.83
C THR A 34 -14.11 -31.17 -23.45
N ILE A 35 -14.08 -29.88 -23.10
CA ILE A 35 -14.43 -29.39 -21.77
C ILE A 35 -15.29 -28.12 -21.84
N TYR A 36 -16.05 -27.87 -20.78
CA TYR A 36 -16.68 -26.58 -20.55
C TYR A 36 -15.64 -25.57 -20.04
N ILE A 37 -15.75 -24.32 -20.46
CA ILE A 37 -14.83 -23.24 -20.07
C ILE A 37 -15.59 -22.16 -19.31
N LEU A 38 -15.00 -21.69 -18.22
CA LEU A 38 -15.45 -20.55 -17.42
C LEU A 38 -14.39 -19.43 -17.44
N PRO A 39 -14.81 -18.16 -17.54
CA PRO A 39 -13.89 -17.03 -17.52
C PRO A 39 -13.39 -16.71 -16.11
N LEU A 40 -12.15 -16.24 -16.05
CA LEU A 40 -11.56 -15.58 -14.88
C LEU A 40 -11.17 -14.16 -15.27
N THR A 41 -11.42 -13.17 -14.40
CA THR A 41 -11.10 -11.76 -14.67
C THR A 41 -9.89 -11.27 -13.89
N GLU A 42 -9.70 -11.76 -12.65
CA GLU A 42 -8.68 -11.20 -11.75
C GLU A 42 -7.27 -11.76 -12.01
N LYS A 43 -7.13 -13.09 -12.05
CA LYS A 43 -5.82 -13.74 -12.21
C LYS A 43 -5.96 -15.14 -12.80
N PRO A 44 -4.94 -15.64 -13.52
CA PRO A 44 -4.96 -17.01 -13.98
C PRO A 44 -4.86 -17.98 -12.80
N PHE A 45 -5.60 -19.08 -12.89
CA PHE A 45 -5.60 -20.14 -11.88
C PHE A 45 -4.47 -21.12 -12.19
N PHE A 46 -3.50 -21.33 -11.29
CA PHE A 46 -2.37 -22.21 -11.54
C PHE A 46 -2.65 -23.67 -11.13
N PRO A 47 -2.00 -24.66 -11.77
CA PRO A 47 -2.13 -26.07 -11.38
C PRO A 47 -1.73 -26.34 -9.92
N ALA A 48 -2.24 -27.44 -9.35
CA ALA A 48 -1.98 -27.93 -8.00
C ALA A 48 -2.33 -26.95 -6.87
N GLN A 49 -3.33 -26.10 -7.11
CA GLN A 49 -3.92 -25.19 -6.13
C GLN A 49 -5.36 -25.56 -5.87
N THR A 50 -5.79 -25.44 -4.62
CA THR A 50 -7.18 -25.66 -4.23
C THR A 50 -7.70 -24.38 -3.58
N LEU A 51 -8.50 -23.61 -4.31
CA LEU A 51 -9.01 -22.31 -3.86
C LEU A 51 -10.51 -22.19 -4.12
N PRO A 52 -11.26 -21.53 -3.22
CA PRO A 52 -12.65 -21.18 -3.47
C PRO A 52 -12.74 -20.11 -4.56
N LEU A 53 -13.64 -20.31 -5.53
CA LEU A 53 -13.98 -19.35 -6.56
C LEU A 53 -15.44 -18.91 -6.41
N ILE A 54 -15.68 -17.64 -6.70
CA ILE A 54 -17.01 -17.02 -6.67
C ILE A 54 -17.23 -16.36 -8.03
N MET A 55 -18.40 -16.58 -8.62
CA MET A 55 -18.80 -15.97 -9.89
C MET A 55 -20.29 -15.64 -9.90
N ASN A 56 -20.69 -14.73 -10.78
CA ASN A 56 -22.09 -14.36 -10.93
C ASN A 56 -22.90 -15.55 -11.49
N GLU A 57 -24.10 -15.75 -10.97
CA GLU A 57 -24.96 -16.86 -11.40
C GLU A 57 -25.43 -16.68 -12.85
N GLY A 58 -25.68 -15.44 -13.28
CA GLY A 58 -26.34 -15.09 -14.56
C GLY A 58 -25.99 -15.99 -15.76
N PRO A 59 -24.93 -15.69 -16.54
CA PRO A 59 -24.60 -16.45 -17.75
C PRO A 59 -23.97 -17.82 -17.48
N TRP A 60 -23.56 -18.12 -16.24
CA TRP A 60 -22.75 -19.31 -15.91
C TRP A 60 -23.52 -20.43 -15.23
N ALA A 61 -24.74 -20.20 -14.76
CA ALA A 61 -25.57 -21.17 -14.06
C ALA A 61 -25.80 -22.47 -14.85
N GLU A 62 -26.05 -22.35 -16.15
CA GLU A 62 -26.27 -23.49 -17.03
C GLU A 62 -24.98 -24.29 -17.22
N THR A 63 -23.85 -23.60 -17.39
CA THR A 63 -22.51 -24.21 -17.52
C THR A 63 -22.17 -25.03 -16.27
N VAL A 64 -22.33 -24.45 -15.09
CA VAL A 64 -22.04 -25.12 -13.81
C VAL A 64 -22.96 -26.33 -13.60
N LYS A 65 -24.24 -26.23 -13.97
CA LYS A 65 -25.17 -27.37 -13.91
C LYS A 65 -24.72 -28.51 -14.82
N LYS A 66 -24.40 -28.21 -16.09
CA LYS A 66 -23.92 -29.19 -17.06
C LYS A 66 -22.60 -29.86 -16.63
N ILE A 67 -21.72 -29.13 -15.96
CA ILE A 67 -20.48 -29.70 -15.39
C ILE A 67 -20.79 -30.65 -14.23
N GLY A 68 -21.72 -30.29 -13.35
CA GLY A 68 -22.20 -31.15 -12.26
C GLY A 68 -22.81 -32.46 -12.78
N ASP A 69 -23.57 -32.40 -13.86
CA ASP A 69 -24.21 -33.58 -14.46
C ASP A 69 -23.22 -34.51 -15.19
N ALA A 70 -22.04 -34.01 -15.57
CA ALA A 70 -21.07 -34.73 -16.40
C ALA A 70 -20.28 -35.84 -15.66
N GLY A 71 -20.46 -36.01 -14.34
CA GLY A 71 -19.89 -37.08 -13.52
C GLY A 71 -18.38 -36.97 -13.22
N HIS A 72 -17.60 -36.34 -14.11
CA HIS A 72 -16.16 -36.09 -13.90
C HIS A 72 -15.86 -34.74 -13.23
N HIS A 73 -16.84 -33.82 -13.21
CA HIS A 73 -16.76 -32.48 -12.60
C HIS A 73 -15.52 -31.67 -13.02
N LEU A 74 -15.03 -31.86 -14.26
CA LEU A 74 -13.88 -31.11 -14.77
C LEU A 74 -14.36 -29.87 -15.54
N VAL A 75 -13.66 -28.77 -15.34
CA VAL A 75 -13.93 -27.50 -16.01
C VAL A 75 -12.62 -26.80 -16.34
N GLY A 76 -12.58 -26.13 -17.49
CA GLY A 76 -11.47 -25.28 -17.87
C GLY A 76 -11.65 -23.88 -17.32
N LEU A 77 -10.68 -23.37 -16.57
CA LEU A 77 -10.64 -21.97 -16.19
C LEU A 77 -9.64 -21.22 -17.06
N VAL A 78 -10.09 -20.14 -17.68
CA VAL A 78 -9.28 -19.36 -18.61
C VAL A 78 -9.43 -17.88 -18.28
N LEU A 79 -8.31 -17.17 -18.21
CA LEU A 79 -8.31 -15.72 -18.02
C LEU A 79 -8.96 -15.02 -19.22
N VAL A 80 -9.62 -13.89 -19.00
CA VAL A 80 -10.09 -12.99 -20.05
C VAL A 80 -9.33 -11.66 -20.03
N HIS A 81 -9.20 -11.01 -21.17
CA HIS A 81 -8.51 -9.73 -21.29
C HIS A 81 -9.28 -8.60 -20.57
N GLY A 82 -10.62 -8.62 -20.64
CA GLY A 82 -11.49 -7.65 -19.99
C GLY A 82 -11.68 -7.87 -18.49
N ASP A 83 -12.36 -6.91 -17.84
CA ASP A 83 -12.67 -6.97 -16.40
C ASP A 83 -14.10 -7.46 -16.13
N VAL A 84 -14.91 -7.65 -17.19
CA VAL A 84 -16.29 -8.11 -17.10
C VAL A 84 -16.36 -9.55 -17.58
N SER A 85 -16.70 -10.47 -16.67
CA SER A 85 -16.91 -11.87 -17.02
C SER A 85 -18.19 -12.07 -17.82
N ASP A 86 -19.25 -11.32 -17.50
CA ASP A 86 -20.63 -11.72 -17.83
C ASP A 86 -20.98 -11.66 -19.32
N ASP A 87 -20.21 -10.91 -20.12
CA ASP A 87 -20.40 -10.77 -21.56
C ASP A 87 -19.16 -11.23 -22.37
N ALA A 88 -18.26 -11.99 -21.73
CA ALA A 88 -17.01 -12.46 -22.34
C ALA A 88 -17.31 -13.32 -23.58
N ARG A 89 -16.69 -12.99 -24.71
CA ARG A 89 -16.77 -13.74 -25.98
C ARG A 89 -15.53 -14.62 -26.15
N PRO A 90 -15.59 -15.65 -27.02
CA PRO A 90 -14.43 -16.52 -27.31
C PRO A 90 -13.12 -15.77 -27.61
N ASP A 91 -13.18 -14.62 -28.27
CA ASP A 91 -12.03 -13.79 -28.62
C ASP A 91 -11.41 -13.05 -27.40
N ASP A 92 -12.17 -12.88 -26.31
CA ASP A 92 -11.70 -12.23 -25.09
C ASP A 92 -10.86 -13.16 -24.21
N PHE A 93 -10.94 -14.47 -24.44
CA PHE A 93 -10.21 -15.48 -23.67
C PHE A 93 -8.76 -15.58 -24.11
N TYR A 94 -7.86 -15.79 -23.15
CA TYR A 94 -6.50 -16.20 -23.45
C TYR A 94 -6.45 -17.64 -23.99
N GLY A 95 -5.38 -17.98 -24.71
CA GLY A 95 -5.27 -19.29 -25.36
C GLY A 95 -4.98 -20.45 -24.41
N THR A 96 -4.43 -20.17 -23.23
CA THR A 96 -4.02 -21.18 -22.23
C THR A 96 -4.74 -20.95 -20.90
N GLY A 97 -5.24 -22.04 -20.32
CA GLY A 97 -5.86 -22.05 -19.00
C GLY A 97 -5.51 -23.31 -18.20
N THR A 98 -6.26 -23.52 -17.12
CA THR A 98 -6.04 -24.65 -16.20
C THR A 98 -7.30 -25.49 -16.09
N LEU A 99 -7.14 -26.79 -16.28
CA LEU A 99 -8.17 -27.78 -16.02
C LEU A 99 -8.28 -27.94 -14.51
N VAL A 100 -9.46 -27.67 -13.99
CA VAL A 100 -9.75 -27.81 -12.56
C VAL A 100 -10.86 -28.83 -12.33
N ARG A 101 -10.79 -29.49 -11.18
CA ARG A 101 -11.91 -30.26 -10.64
C ARG A 101 -12.76 -29.34 -9.77
N MET A 102 -14.04 -29.29 -10.07
CA MET A 102 -15.02 -28.52 -9.31
C MET A 102 -15.58 -29.36 -8.17
N HIS A 103 -15.44 -28.84 -6.95
CA HIS A 103 -15.93 -29.45 -5.73
C HIS A 103 -17.00 -28.56 -5.09
N HIS A 104 -18.09 -29.18 -4.61
CA HIS A 104 -19.15 -28.54 -3.82
C HIS A 104 -19.69 -27.21 -4.43
N PRO A 105 -20.27 -27.22 -5.64
CA PRO A 105 -20.91 -26.02 -6.19
C PRO A 105 -22.14 -25.65 -5.36
N MET A 106 -22.09 -24.48 -4.72
CA MET A 106 -23.16 -23.88 -3.94
C MET A 106 -23.66 -22.61 -4.63
N ARG A 107 -24.96 -22.37 -4.54
CA ARG A 107 -25.60 -21.14 -5.04
C ARG A 107 -26.10 -20.34 -3.86
N SER A 108 -25.72 -19.08 -3.79
CA SER A 108 -26.13 -18.16 -2.72
C SER A 108 -26.25 -16.76 -3.29
N ASP A 109 -27.41 -16.12 -3.10
CA ASP A 109 -27.65 -14.71 -3.41
C ASP A 109 -27.24 -14.28 -4.84
N GLY A 110 -27.62 -15.06 -5.86
CA GLY A 110 -27.29 -14.76 -7.26
C GLY A 110 -25.81 -14.96 -7.63
N LYS A 111 -25.04 -15.63 -6.78
CA LYS A 111 -23.65 -16.04 -7.02
C LYS A 111 -23.48 -17.55 -6.89
N ILE A 112 -22.51 -18.07 -7.63
CA ILE A 112 -22.08 -19.46 -7.58
C ILE A 112 -20.72 -19.49 -6.90
N GLN A 113 -20.60 -20.29 -5.86
CA GLN A 113 -19.35 -20.56 -5.16
C GLN A 113 -18.99 -22.04 -5.29
N PHE A 114 -17.73 -22.34 -5.61
CA PHE A 114 -17.22 -23.70 -5.63
C PHE A 114 -15.75 -23.73 -5.26
N ILE A 115 -15.25 -24.89 -4.85
CA ILE A 115 -13.83 -25.10 -4.63
C ILE A 115 -13.22 -25.66 -5.91
N ALA A 116 -12.26 -24.95 -6.49
CA ALA A 116 -11.55 -25.38 -7.69
C ALA A 116 -10.23 -26.04 -7.28
N GLU A 117 -9.98 -27.26 -7.74
CA GLU A 117 -8.70 -27.98 -7.59
C GLU A 117 -7.99 -28.05 -8.94
N GLY A 118 -6.85 -27.37 -9.07
CA GLY A 118 -6.07 -27.32 -10.31
C GLY A 118 -5.34 -28.62 -10.61
N ILE A 119 -5.58 -29.20 -11.79
CA ILE A 119 -4.97 -30.46 -12.22
C ILE A 119 -3.79 -30.20 -13.14
N THR A 120 -4.05 -29.59 -14.29
CA THR A 120 -3.04 -29.42 -15.35
C THR A 120 -3.39 -28.25 -16.27
N ARG A 121 -2.42 -27.77 -17.04
CA ARG A 121 -2.63 -26.76 -18.08
C ARG A 121 -3.28 -27.37 -19.30
N PHE A 122 -4.08 -26.58 -19.99
CA PHE A 122 -4.57 -26.91 -21.33
C PHE A 122 -4.49 -25.68 -22.23
N ARG A 123 -4.50 -25.92 -23.53
CA ARG A 123 -4.62 -24.89 -24.57
C ARG A 123 -5.93 -25.11 -25.32
N VAL A 124 -6.66 -24.03 -25.56
CA VAL A 124 -7.88 -24.09 -26.38
C VAL A 124 -7.48 -24.32 -27.83
N ALA A 125 -7.94 -25.42 -28.41
CA ALA A 125 -7.68 -25.76 -29.82
C ALA A 125 -8.81 -25.25 -30.73
N GLU A 126 -10.06 -25.47 -30.34
CA GLU A 126 -11.24 -25.12 -31.15
C GLU A 126 -12.45 -24.85 -30.25
N TRP A 127 -13.14 -23.73 -30.46
CA TRP A 127 -14.41 -23.44 -29.79
C TRP A 127 -15.56 -24.15 -30.49
N MET A 128 -16.26 -25.03 -29.79
CA MET A 128 -17.41 -25.80 -30.28
C MET A 128 -18.73 -25.04 -30.06
N SER A 129 -18.75 -24.07 -29.15
CA SER A 129 -19.90 -23.21 -28.88
C SER A 129 -19.48 -21.74 -28.90
N GLY A 130 -20.22 -20.91 -29.66
CA GLY A 130 -20.04 -19.46 -29.72
C GLY A 130 -20.86 -18.67 -28.70
N LYS A 131 -21.66 -19.34 -27.85
CA LYS A 131 -22.43 -18.74 -26.76
C LYS A 131 -22.30 -19.57 -25.47
N PRO A 132 -22.48 -18.98 -24.28
CA PRO A 132 -22.57 -19.74 -23.04
C PRO A 132 -23.68 -20.81 -23.14
N PRO A 133 -23.46 -22.04 -22.66
CA PRO A 133 -22.24 -22.56 -22.05
C PRO A 133 -21.11 -22.73 -23.07
N TYR A 134 -19.94 -22.17 -22.78
CA TYR A 134 -18.79 -22.30 -23.66
C TYR A 134 -18.20 -23.70 -23.58
N TYR A 135 -18.07 -24.33 -24.75
CA TYR A 135 -17.56 -25.68 -24.90
C TYR A 135 -16.46 -25.67 -25.94
N ALA A 136 -15.31 -26.29 -25.64
CA ALA A 136 -14.16 -26.25 -26.52
C ALA A 136 -13.39 -27.57 -26.51
N ARG A 137 -12.71 -27.85 -27.63
CA ARG A 137 -11.68 -28.88 -27.71
C ARG A 137 -10.37 -28.32 -27.18
N VAL A 138 -9.67 -29.11 -26.37
CA VAL A 138 -8.47 -28.69 -25.68
C VAL A 138 -7.32 -29.65 -25.90
N ASP A 139 -6.12 -29.10 -25.97
CA ASP A 139 -4.86 -29.83 -25.99
C ASP A 139 -4.18 -29.74 -24.62
N TYR A 140 -3.59 -30.84 -24.17
CA TYR A 140 -2.77 -30.85 -22.95
C TYR A 140 -1.29 -30.78 -23.34
N PRO A 141 -0.64 -29.61 -23.25
CA PRO A 141 0.76 -29.49 -23.61
C PRO A 141 1.62 -30.33 -22.67
N SER A 142 2.36 -31.29 -23.22
CA SER A 142 3.38 -32.03 -22.49
C SER A 142 4.53 -31.10 -22.13
N GLU A 143 4.93 -31.07 -20.86
CA GLU A 143 6.09 -30.30 -20.43
C GLU A 143 7.33 -30.82 -21.14
N THR A 144 7.96 -29.99 -21.98
CA THR A 144 9.24 -30.35 -22.59
C THR A 144 10.30 -30.35 -21.51
N ARG A 145 10.55 -31.52 -20.91
CA ARG A 145 11.74 -31.79 -20.11
C ARG A 145 12.92 -31.78 -21.09
N LEU A 146 13.48 -30.61 -21.36
CA LEU A 146 14.71 -30.51 -22.13
C LEU A 146 15.82 -31.22 -21.33
N GLY A 147 16.12 -32.47 -21.71
CA GLY A 147 17.30 -33.17 -21.24
C GLY A 147 18.52 -32.32 -21.60
N GLY A 148 19.22 -31.83 -20.57
CA GLY A 148 20.43 -31.00 -20.73
C GLY A 148 20.56 -29.82 -19.75
N ASN A 149 19.47 -29.29 -19.18
CA ASN A 149 19.51 -28.08 -18.32
C ASN A 149 19.23 -28.34 -16.83
N GLY A 150 19.46 -29.56 -16.35
CA GLY A 150 19.08 -29.98 -14.99
C GLY A 150 19.73 -29.14 -13.88
N GLU A 151 21.00 -28.76 -14.03
CA GLU A 151 21.72 -27.94 -13.04
C GLU A 151 21.20 -26.51 -12.97
N GLU A 152 20.97 -25.89 -14.14
CA GLU A 152 20.44 -24.52 -14.20
C GLU A 152 19.01 -24.44 -13.64
N ILE A 153 18.17 -25.42 -13.97
CA ILE A 153 16.80 -25.52 -13.42
C ILE A 153 16.84 -25.68 -11.89
N LYS A 154 17.76 -26.49 -11.36
CA LYS A 154 17.96 -26.62 -9.91
C LYS A 154 18.42 -25.29 -9.29
N ALA A 155 19.33 -24.56 -9.93
CA ALA A 155 19.76 -23.25 -9.45
C ALA A 155 18.59 -22.25 -9.38
N TYR A 156 17.75 -22.21 -10.42
CA TYR A 156 16.51 -21.41 -10.40
C TYR A 156 15.55 -21.86 -9.30
N ALA A 157 15.39 -23.17 -9.09
CA ALA A 157 14.52 -23.69 -8.04
C ALA A 157 14.98 -23.21 -6.65
N LEU A 158 16.28 -23.33 -6.36
CA LEU A 158 16.86 -22.85 -5.10
C LEU A 158 16.70 -21.34 -4.93
N ALA A 159 16.91 -20.56 -6.00
CA ALA A 159 16.71 -19.13 -5.97
C ALA A 159 15.26 -18.73 -5.66
N ILE A 160 14.28 -19.42 -6.24
CA ILE A 160 12.85 -19.21 -5.97
C ILE A 160 12.52 -19.61 -4.53
N ILE A 161 12.97 -20.78 -4.07
CA ILE A 161 12.74 -21.24 -2.68
C ILE A 161 13.28 -20.22 -1.68
N ASN A 162 14.50 -19.72 -1.89
CA ASN A 162 15.11 -18.72 -1.00
C ASN A 162 14.33 -17.41 -1.02
N ALA A 163 13.91 -16.94 -2.19
CA ALA A 163 13.11 -15.72 -2.30
C ALA A 163 11.76 -15.85 -1.57
N ILE A 164 11.09 -17.00 -1.67
CA ILE A 164 9.83 -17.24 -0.95
C ILE A 164 10.08 -17.34 0.57
N LYS A 165 11.16 -18.00 1.00
CA LYS A 165 11.53 -18.07 2.43
C LYS A 165 11.76 -16.70 3.05
N GLU A 166 12.36 -15.77 2.30
CA GLU A 166 12.52 -14.37 2.74
C GLU A 166 11.19 -13.59 2.73
N LEU A 167 10.25 -13.94 1.83
CA LEU A 167 8.95 -13.28 1.71
C LEU A 167 8.01 -13.65 2.87
N LEU A 168 7.98 -14.92 3.27
CA LEU A 168 7.08 -15.47 4.29
C LEU A 168 7.03 -14.67 5.61
N PRO A 169 8.16 -14.34 6.27
CA PRO A 169 8.11 -13.59 7.54
C PRO A 169 7.67 -12.13 7.38
N LEU A 170 7.74 -11.58 6.18
CA LEU A 170 7.42 -10.17 5.91
C LEU A 170 5.94 -9.93 5.62
N ASN A 171 5.17 -10.98 5.30
CA ASN A 171 3.76 -10.85 4.98
C ASN A 171 2.89 -11.77 5.89
N PRO A 172 2.10 -11.18 6.80
CA PRO A 172 1.24 -11.91 7.74
C PRO A 172 0.19 -12.81 7.08
N LEU A 173 -0.11 -12.58 5.80
CA LEU A 173 -1.12 -13.33 5.05
C LEU A 173 -0.67 -14.75 4.69
N TYR A 174 0.63 -15.07 4.82
CA TYR A 174 1.12 -16.42 4.57
C TYR A 174 1.15 -17.23 5.87
N SER A 175 0.23 -18.18 5.99
CA SER A 175 0.09 -19.07 7.16
C SER A 175 1.27 -20.05 7.30
N GLU A 176 1.37 -20.67 8.49
CA GLU A 176 2.29 -21.80 8.75
C GLU A 176 2.12 -22.96 7.74
N GLU A 177 0.96 -23.09 7.10
CA GLU A 177 0.68 -24.12 6.10
C GLU A 177 1.53 -23.93 4.83
N LEU A 178 1.78 -22.69 4.41
CA LEU A 178 2.67 -22.40 3.28
C LEU A 178 4.13 -22.69 3.60
N LYS A 179 4.56 -22.48 4.85
CA LYS A 179 5.90 -22.89 5.32
C LYS A 179 6.06 -24.41 5.27
N PHE A 180 5.04 -25.15 5.70
CA PHE A 180 5.04 -26.61 5.63
C PHE A 180 5.06 -27.12 4.19
N LEU A 181 4.28 -26.53 3.29
CA LEU A 181 4.26 -26.86 1.87
C LEU A 181 5.63 -26.60 1.22
N LEU A 182 6.27 -25.47 1.48
CA LEU A 182 7.61 -25.16 0.96
C LEU A 182 8.69 -26.11 1.45
N ASN A 183 8.58 -26.62 2.68
CA ASN A 183 9.50 -27.63 3.20
C ASN A 183 9.30 -29.00 2.54
N ARG A 184 8.11 -29.26 1.98
CA ARG A 184 7.77 -30.50 1.26
C ARG A 184 8.12 -30.43 -0.22
N PHE A 185 8.21 -29.23 -0.81
CA PHE A 185 8.66 -29.06 -2.19
C PHE A 185 10.15 -29.37 -2.31
N SER A 186 10.45 -30.51 -2.92
CA SER A 186 11.81 -30.87 -3.31
C SER A 186 12.22 -30.06 -4.55
N PRO A 187 13.50 -29.65 -4.69
CA PRO A 187 14.06 -29.11 -5.94
C PRO A 187 13.84 -30.01 -7.19
N ASN A 188 13.35 -31.24 -6.96
CA ASN A 188 13.03 -32.23 -7.99
C ASN A 188 11.68 -32.00 -8.69
N GLU A 189 10.83 -31.07 -8.20
CA GLU A 189 9.57 -30.67 -8.85
C GLU A 189 9.55 -29.17 -9.25
N PRO A 190 10.48 -28.72 -10.11
CA PRO A 190 10.66 -27.30 -10.46
C PRO A 190 9.45 -26.69 -11.18
N SER A 191 8.65 -27.52 -11.86
CA SER A 191 7.43 -27.09 -12.54
C SER A 191 6.40 -26.57 -11.54
N LEU A 192 6.06 -27.39 -10.56
CA LEU A 192 5.09 -27.09 -9.52
C LEU A 192 5.54 -25.92 -8.64
N LEU A 193 6.84 -25.86 -8.33
CA LEU A 193 7.42 -24.72 -7.62
C LEU A 193 7.22 -23.40 -8.36
N ALA A 194 7.39 -23.37 -9.69
CA ALA A 194 7.18 -22.16 -10.48
C ALA A 194 5.72 -21.69 -10.43
N ASP A 195 4.78 -22.64 -10.42
CA ASP A 195 3.34 -22.36 -10.42
C ASP A 195 2.87 -21.84 -9.07
N LEU A 196 3.34 -22.46 -7.99
CA LEU A 196 3.14 -21.97 -6.63
C LEU A 196 3.71 -20.56 -6.47
N ALA A 197 4.97 -20.38 -6.87
CA ALA A 197 5.66 -19.10 -6.75
C ALA A 197 4.94 -17.96 -7.50
N ALA A 198 4.38 -18.24 -8.68
CA ALA A 198 3.56 -17.28 -9.41
C ALA A 198 2.29 -16.88 -8.63
N SER A 199 1.61 -17.87 -8.01
CA SER A 199 0.38 -17.60 -7.24
C SER A 199 0.57 -16.83 -5.94
N LEU A 200 1.78 -16.84 -5.40
CA LEU A 200 2.13 -16.06 -4.22
C LEU A 200 2.36 -14.58 -4.55
N THR A 201 2.59 -14.23 -5.82
CA THR A 201 2.87 -12.84 -6.22
C THR A 201 1.59 -12.04 -6.42
N THR A 202 1.67 -10.73 -6.22
CA THR A 202 0.59 -9.76 -6.53
C THR A 202 0.79 -9.10 -7.90
N ALA A 203 1.47 -9.80 -8.81
CA ALA A 203 1.77 -9.29 -10.14
C ALA A 203 0.51 -9.09 -11.00
N PRO A 204 0.54 -8.16 -11.98
CA PRO A 204 -0.57 -7.95 -12.91
C PRO A 204 -0.97 -9.23 -13.65
N LYS A 205 -2.26 -9.38 -13.94
CA LYS A 205 -2.85 -10.59 -14.55
C LYS A 205 -2.18 -10.97 -15.88
N GLU A 206 -1.75 -9.99 -16.67
CA GLU A 206 -1.05 -10.18 -17.94
C GLU A 206 0.33 -10.83 -17.72
N LYS A 207 1.05 -10.42 -16.67
CA LYS A 207 2.37 -11.00 -16.33
C LYS A 207 2.26 -12.41 -15.77
N LEU A 208 1.19 -12.70 -15.02
CA LEU A 208 0.90 -14.05 -14.57
C LEU A 208 0.48 -14.95 -15.73
N GLN A 209 -0.28 -14.42 -16.70
CA GLN A 209 -0.67 -15.16 -17.89
C GLN A 209 0.54 -15.48 -18.79
N GLU A 210 1.47 -14.53 -18.91
CA GLU A 210 2.77 -14.73 -19.56
C GLU A 210 3.61 -15.87 -18.95
N VAL A 211 3.41 -16.18 -17.65
CA VAL A 211 4.00 -17.33 -16.96
C VAL A 211 3.21 -18.60 -17.27
N MET A 212 1.88 -18.52 -17.26
CA MET A 212 0.99 -19.64 -17.59
C MET A 212 1.27 -20.21 -18.99
N GLU A 213 1.49 -19.32 -19.96
CA GLU A 213 1.73 -19.66 -21.38
C GLU A 213 3.17 -20.12 -21.65
N ALA A 214 4.10 -19.92 -20.71
CA ALA A 214 5.48 -20.34 -20.86
C ALA A 214 5.63 -21.87 -20.68
N LEU A 215 5.49 -22.60 -21.79
CA LEU A 215 5.65 -24.06 -21.83
C LEU A 215 7.09 -24.50 -21.53
N ASN A 216 8.08 -23.66 -21.84
CA ASN A 216 9.47 -23.93 -21.52
C ASN A 216 9.73 -23.63 -20.03
N LEU A 217 10.02 -24.69 -19.27
CA LEU A 217 10.24 -24.60 -17.82
C LEU A 217 11.31 -23.56 -17.43
N ARG A 218 12.45 -23.52 -18.13
CA ARG A 218 13.51 -22.55 -17.83
C ARG A 218 13.02 -21.11 -18.00
N LYS A 219 12.36 -20.81 -19.11
CA LYS A 219 11.76 -19.48 -19.35
C LYS A 219 10.71 -19.15 -18.30
N ARG A 220 9.87 -20.14 -17.93
CA ARG A 220 8.86 -19.98 -16.89
C ARG A 220 9.49 -19.62 -15.54
N MET A 221 10.50 -20.35 -15.11
CA MET A 221 11.22 -20.09 -13.85
C MET A 221 11.93 -18.72 -13.85
N GLN A 222 12.51 -18.31 -14.98
CA GLN A 222 13.10 -16.97 -15.11
C GLN A 222 12.06 -15.86 -14.90
N LYS A 223 10.90 -15.96 -15.57
CA LYS A 223 9.80 -15.00 -15.41
C LYS A 223 9.30 -14.96 -13.97
N VAL A 224 9.04 -16.11 -13.38
CA VAL A 224 8.52 -16.22 -12.01
C VAL A 224 9.52 -15.69 -10.99
N LEU A 225 10.80 -16.03 -11.10
CA LEU A 225 11.83 -15.53 -10.19
C LEU A 225 11.88 -13.99 -10.20
N LEU A 226 11.73 -13.36 -11.37
CA LEU A 226 11.67 -11.90 -11.47
C LEU A 226 10.45 -11.34 -10.74
N LEU A 227 9.27 -11.95 -10.91
CA LEU A 227 8.04 -11.51 -10.22
C LEU A 227 8.18 -11.66 -8.70
N VAL A 228 8.67 -12.80 -8.21
CA VAL A 228 8.86 -13.06 -6.77
C VAL A 228 9.88 -12.11 -6.16
N LYS A 229 10.99 -11.81 -6.87
CA LYS A 229 11.98 -10.83 -6.38
C LYS A 229 11.39 -9.43 -6.27
N LYS A 230 10.57 -9.01 -7.24
CA LYS A 230 9.88 -7.72 -7.18
C LYS A 230 8.91 -7.68 -6.00
N GLU A 231 8.16 -8.75 -5.77
CA GLU A 231 7.28 -8.88 -4.59
C GLU A 231 8.06 -8.73 -3.28
N LEU A 232 9.22 -9.40 -3.20
CA LEU A 232 10.09 -9.34 -2.04
C LEU A 232 10.63 -7.93 -1.77
N GLU A 233 10.99 -7.17 -2.81
CA GLU A 233 11.42 -5.78 -2.66
C GLU A 233 10.30 -4.89 -2.12
N VAL A 234 9.06 -5.08 -2.61
CA VAL A 234 7.88 -4.36 -2.12
C VAL A 234 7.61 -4.70 -0.66
N ALA A 235 7.61 -5.99 -0.30
CA ALA A 235 7.41 -6.43 1.08
C ALA A 235 8.47 -5.87 2.04
N LYS A 236 9.75 -5.88 1.63
CA LYS A 236 10.86 -5.26 2.40
C LYS A 236 10.70 -3.74 2.53
N LEU A 237 10.12 -3.06 1.55
CA LEU A 237 9.85 -1.62 1.66
C LEU A 237 8.70 -1.35 2.64
N GLN A 238 7.62 -2.13 2.55
CA GLN A 238 6.47 -2.03 3.47
C GLN A 238 6.88 -2.27 4.92
N SER A 239 7.66 -3.32 5.19
CA SER A 239 8.20 -3.61 6.52
C SER A 239 9.08 -2.46 7.05
N ARG A 240 9.97 -1.89 6.23
CA ARG A 240 10.77 -0.72 6.63
C ARG A 240 9.94 0.54 6.89
N ILE A 241 8.83 0.73 6.19
CA ILE A 241 7.90 1.84 6.45
C ILE A 241 7.22 1.62 7.79
N GLN A 242 6.75 0.41 8.05
CA GLN A 242 6.10 0.04 9.31
C GLN A 242 7.03 0.27 10.51
N GLU A 243 8.28 -0.21 10.44
CA GLU A 243 9.29 -0.01 11.49
C GLU A 243 9.54 1.49 11.77
N LYS A 244 9.65 2.33 10.73
CA LYS A 244 9.84 3.78 10.90
C LYS A 244 8.64 4.48 11.53
N VAL A 245 7.42 4.01 11.22
CA VAL A 245 6.20 4.56 11.81
C VAL A 245 6.12 4.19 13.30
N GLU A 246 6.44 2.94 13.64
CA GLU A 246 6.47 2.45 15.02
C GLU A 246 7.54 3.15 15.88
N GLU A 247 8.74 3.39 15.32
CA GLU A 247 9.81 4.13 15.99
C GLU A 247 9.37 5.56 16.32
N LYS A 248 8.81 6.29 15.35
CA LYS A 248 8.29 7.65 15.57
C LYS A 248 7.15 7.68 16.58
N MET A 249 6.24 6.71 16.54
CA MET A 249 5.12 6.62 17.48
C MET A 249 5.64 6.37 18.90
N THR A 250 6.63 5.50 19.05
CA THR A 250 7.26 5.18 20.33
C THR A 250 8.02 6.40 20.89
N GLU A 251 8.73 7.15 20.04
CA GLU A 251 9.38 8.41 20.42
C GLU A 251 8.37 9.45 20.91
N GLN A 252 7.27 9.66 20.18
CA GLN A 252 6.21 10.58 20.58
C GLN A 252 5.53 10.17 21.90
N GLN A 253 5.25 8.88 22.08
CA GLN A 253 4.70 8.36 23.34
C GLN A 253 5.67 8.58 24.50
N ARG A 254 6.96 8.34 24.29
CA ARG A 254 8.00 8.57 25.28
C ARG A 254 8.12 10.06 25.64
N GLU A 255 8.12 10.94 24.64
CA GLU A 255 8.19 12.39 24.87
C GLU A 255 6.96 12.89 25.64
N PHE A 256 5.77 12.43 25.27
CA PHE A 256 4.52 12.74 25.99
C PHE A 256 4.61 12.33 27.46
N PHE A 257 5.09 11.11 27.73
CA PHE A 257 5.22 10.60 29.10
C PHE A 257 6.25 11.39 29.90
N LEU A 258 7.40 11.72 29.30
CA LEU A 258 8.44 12.54 29.94
C LEU A 258 7.94 13.95 30.26
N ARG A 259 7.14 14.58 29.38
CA ARG A 259 6.54 15.89 29.63
C ARG A 259 5.54 15.87 30.78
N GLU A 260 4.70 14.83 30.84
CA GLU A 260 3.75 14.66 31.96
C GLU A 260 4.49 14.42 33.29
N GLN A 261 5.56 13.62 33.29
CA GLN A 261 6.43 13.46 34.46
C GLN A 261 7.09 14.78 34.89
N LEU A 262 7.60 15.57 33.94
CA LEU A 262 8.18 16.88 34.22
C LEU A 262 7.15 17.83 34.85
N ARG A 263 5.93 17.86 34.33
CA ARG A 263 4.81 18.65 34.89
C ARG A 263 4.46 18.20 36.31
N ALA A 264 4.40 16.89 36.55
CA ALA A 264 4.15 16.35 37.88
C ALA A 264 5.25 16.75 38.88
N ILE A 265 6.53 16.62 38.49
CA ILE A 265 7.68 17.02 39.32
C ILE A 265 7.67 18.53 39.59
N GLN A 266 7.42 19.37 38.59
CA GLN A 266 7.34 20.82 38.74
C GLN A 266 6.20 21.24 39.70
N LYS A 267 5.07 20.51 39.67
CA LYS A 267 3.96 20.69 40.61
C LYS A 267 4.33 20.28 42.04
N GLU A 268 5.03 19.16 42.22
CA GLU A 268 5.49 18.69 43.54
C GLU A 268 6.60 19.57 44.15
N LEU A 269 7.52 20.09 43.33
CA LEU A 269 8.60 20.97 43.77
C LEU A 269 8.14 22.39 44.14
N GLY A 270 6.86 22.73 43.96
CA GLY A 270 6.33 24.07 44.22
C GLY A 270 6.92 25.17 43.32
N ILE A 271 7.58 24.79 42.22
CA ILE A 271 8.19 25.70 41.23
C ILE A 271 7.14 26.28 40.28
N ALA A 272 5.89 25.79 40.32
CA ALA A 272 4.76 26.43 39.69
C ALA A 272 4.49 27.82 40.32
N LYS A 273 5.33 28.81 40.02
CA LYS A 273 4.84 30.16 39.79
C LYS A 273 3.89 30.00 38.61
N ASP A 274 2.60 30.05 38.90
CA ASP A 274 1.51 30.11 37.92
C ASP A 274 2.00 30.90 36.69
N ASP A 275 2.03 30.28 35.50
CA ASP A 275 2.62 30.88 34.27
C ASP A 275 2.08 32.30 34.01
N ARG A 276 0.85 32.54 34.46
CA ARG A 276 0.18 33.83 34.54
C ARG A 276 1.00 34.90 35.29
N THR A 277 1.58 34.54 36.43
CA THR A 277 2.42 35.42 37.26
C THR A 277 3.73 35.78 36.56
N ALA A 278 4.31 34.84 35.80
CA ALA A 278 5.53 35.09 35.04
C ALA A 278 5.28 36.07 33.87
N ASP A 279 4.18 35.91 33.15
CA ASP A 279 3.77 36.83 32.08
C ASP A 279 3.45 38.23 32.65
N LEU A 280 2.75 38.31 33.80
CA LEU A 280 2.46 39.59 34.47
C LEU A 280 3.73 40.33 34.94
N ASP A 281 4.70 39.60 35.49
CA ASP A 281 6.00 40.14 35.91
C ASP A 281 6.80 40.67 34.69
N LEU A 282 6.77 39.95 33.57
CA LEU A 282 7.43 40.34 32.31
C LEU A 282 6.89 41.67 31.79
N TYR A 283 5.56 41.81 31.67
CA TYR A 283 4.95 43.02 31.15
C TYR A 283 5.12 44.23 32.07
N HIS A 284 5.02 44.04 33.39
CA HIS A 284 5.36 45.08 34.37
C HIS A 284 6.79 45.60 34.18
N GLY A 285 7.75 44.70 33.94
CA GLY A 285 9.15 45.05 33.70
C GLY A 285 9.36 45.90 32.43
N ARG A 286 8.60 45.62 31.37
CA ARG A 286 8.67 46.39 30.11
C ARG A 286 8.02 47.76 30.23
N ILE A 287 6.83 47.83 30.82
CA ILE A 287 6.05 49.08 30.98
C ILE A 287 6.85 50.13 31.75
N LYS A 288 7.57 49.75 32.80
CA LYS A 288 8.41 50.66 33.60
C LYS A 288 9.47 51.41 32.78
N LYS A 289 9.89 50.88 31.63
CA LYS A 289 10.92 51.47 30.77
C LYS A 289 10.35 52.38 29.68
N LEU A 290 9.03 52.42 29.49
CA LEU A 290 8.36 53.12 28.40
C LEU A 290 7.80 54.47 28.87
N LYS A 291 7.83 55.48 28.00
CA LYS A 291 7.13 56.76 28.20
C LYS A 291 5.78 56.70 27.49
N LEU A 292 4.78 56.20 28.20
CA LEU A 292 3.44 55.97 27.64
C LEU A 292 2.59 57.25 27.68
N PRO A 293 1.88 57.59 26.58
CA PRO A 293 0.82 58.59 26.63
C PRO A 293 -0.37 58.07 27.44
N GLN A 294 -1.15 58.98 28.03
CA GLN A 294 -2.19 58.64 29.03
C GLN A 294 -3.24 57.64 28.52
N HIS A 295 -3.63 57.75 27.24
CA HIS A 295 -4.59 56.82 26.62
C HIS A 295 -4.04 55.38 26.51
N ALA A 296 -2.76 55.24 26.15
CA ALA A 296 -2.11 53.94 26.01
C ALA A 296 -1.87 53.29 27.38
N ALA A 297 -1.46 54.07 28.38
CA ALA A 297 -1.29 53.58 29.75
C ALA A 297 -2.60 53.02 30.33
N LYS A 298 -3.73 53.70 30.11
CA LYS A 298 -5.04 53.21 30.54
C LYS A 298 -5.41 51.89 29.87
N LYS A 299 -5.24 51.79 28.54
CA LYS A 299 -5.59 50.58 27.80
C LYS A 299 -4.71 49.39 28.16
N ILE A 300 -3.40 49.62 28.35
CA ILE A 300 -2.47 48.58 28.83
C ILE A 300 -2.90 48.07 30.22
N GLY A 301 -3.28 48.97 31.14
CA GLY A 301 -3.77 48.58 32.47
C GLY A 301 -5.01 47.68 32.41
N GLU A 302 -6.02 48.05 31.62
CA GLU A 302 -7.23 47.24 31.42
C GLU A 302 -6.92 45.83 30.90
N GLU A 303 -6.01 45.71 29.93
CA GLU A 303 -5.63 44.41 29.37
C GLU A 303 -4.73 43.59 30.33
N MET A 304 -3.93 44.24 31.18
CA MET A 304 -3.18 43.57 32.24
C MET A 304 -4.09 43.01 33.33
N ASP A 305 -5.11 43.77 33.75
CA ASP A 305 -6.12 43.30 34.69
C ASP A 305 -6.90 42.13 34.09
N LYS A 306 -7.23 42.21 32.80
CA LYS A 306 -7.87 41.12 32.08
C LYS A 306 -7.00 39.87 32.02
N LEU A 307 -5.71 40.00 31.68
CA LEU A 307 -4.74 38.89 31.67
C LEU A 307 -4.62 38.22 33.06
N SER A 308 -4.74 39.01 34.13
CA SER A 308 -4.71 38.49 35.50
C SER A 308 -5.93 37.63 35.86
N GLY A 309 -7.06 37.78 35.16
CA GLY A 309 -8.28 37.01 35.40
C GLY A 309 -8.51 35.84 34.45
N LEU A 310 -7.76 35.75 33.34
CA LEU A 310 -7.96 34.73 32.31
C LEU A 310 -7.22 33.43 32.63
N GLU A 311 -7.85 32.29 32.30
CA GLU A 311 -7.22 30.98 32.32
C GLU A 311 -6.33 30.76 31.09
N HIS A 312 -5.18 30.11 31.26
CA HIS A 312 -4.18 29.91 30.22
C HIS A 312 -4.68 29.12 28.99
N GLY A 313 -5.64 28.20 29.18
CA GLY A 313 -6.26 27.44 28.10
C GLY A 313 -7.27 28.23 27.26
N SER A 314 -7.62 29.45 27.69
CA SER A 314 -8.59 30.28 26.96
C SER A 314 -7.96 30.88 25.69
N PRO A 315 -8.66 30.82 24.54
CA PRO A 315 -8.26 31.56 23.34
C PRO A 315 -8.04 33.05 23.62
N GLU A 316 -8.78 33.62 24.58
CA GLU A 316 -8.69 35.02 24.97
C GLU A 316 -7.38 35.35 25.69
N TYR A 317 -6.77 34.38 26.37
CA TYR A 317 -5.45 34.54 27.01
C TYR A 317 -4.37 34.82 25.95
N THR A 318 -4.38 34.04 24.87
CA THR A 318 -3.42 34.20 23.77
C THR A 318 -3.59 35.54 23.06
N VAL A 319 -4.84 35.97 22.82
CA VAL A 319 -5.13 37.27 22.18
C VAL A 319 -4.67 38.44 23.05
N THR A 320 -4.99 38.41 24.35
CA THR A 320 -4.63 39.47 25.29
C THR A 320 -3.11 39.57 25.46
N ARG A 321 -2.42 38.42 25.55
CA ARG A 321 -0.96 38.34 25.61
C ARG A 321 -0.31 38.96 24.37
N ASN A 322 -0.73 38.54 23.18
CA ASN A 322 -0.19 39.07 21.92
C ASN A 322 -0.39 40.59 21.79
N TYR A 323 -1.55 41.09 22.23
CA TYR A 323 -1.85 42.51 22.21
C TYR A 323 -0.97 43.31 23.18
N LEU A 324 -0.77 42.82 24.41
CA LEU A 324 0.16 43.40 25.38
C LEU A 324 1.62 43.35 24.89
N ASP A 325 2.03 42.27 24.23
CA ASP A 325 3.34 42.16 23.60
C ASP A 325 3.54 43.26 22.53
N TRP A 326 2.55 43.45 21.66
CA TRP A 326 2.61 44.48 20.63
C TRP A 326 2.67 45.89 21.24
N LEU A 327 1.80 46.17 22.21
CA LEU A 327 1.77 47.45 22.91
C LEU A 327 3.07 47.74 23.66
N THR A 328 3.71 46.74 24.27
CA THR A 328 4.96 46.95 25.03
C THR A 328 6.21 47.01 24.16
N ASN A 329 6.17 46.51 22.92
CA ASN A 329 7.30 46.57 21.99
C ASN A 329 7.31 47.85 21.13
N LEU A 330 6.20 48.59 21.07
CA LEU A 330 6.15 49.85 20.35
C LEU A 330 7.10 50.90 20.98
N PRO A 331 7.85 51.67 20.17
CA PRO A 331 8.83 52.64 20.65
C PRO A 331 8.15 53.94 21.11
N TRP A 332 7.31 53.87 22.14
CA TRP A 332 6.56 55.00 22.67
C TRP A 332 7.47 56.17 23.04
N GLY A 333 7.10 57.37 22.58
CA GLY A 333 7.84 58.60 22.87
C GLY A 333 9.16 58.73 22.10
N LYS A 334 9.49 57.81 21.20
CA LYS A 334 10.62 57.94 20.26
C LYS A 334 10.07 58.38 18.91
N PHE A 335 10.42 59.59 18.51
CA PHE A 335 10.06 60.15 17.23
C PHE A 335 11.33 60.40 16.42
N THR A 336 11.28 60.14 15.13
CA THR A 336 12.33 60.59 14.21
C THR A 336 11.98 61.98 13.70
N LYS A 337 12.96 62.73 13.21
CA LYS A 337 12.69 63.99 12.52
C LYS A 337 12.31 63.68 11.08
N ASP A 338 11.14 64.16 10.67
CA ASP A 338 10.67 64.02 9.30
C ASP A 338 11.62 64.74 8.33
N LYS A 339 11.86 64.11 7.19
CA LYS A 339 12.71 64.65 6.11
C LYS A 339 11.85 64.84 4.87
N LEU A 340 11.36 66.07 4.68
CA LEU A 340 10.40 66.43 3.63
C LEU A 340 11.07 66.86 2.31
N GLU A 341 12.20 66.24 1.97
CA GLU A 341 12.95 66.56 0.74
C GLU A 341 12.47 65.69 -0.43
N LEU A 342 11.67 66.27 -1.33
CA LEU A 342 11.03 65.55 -2.43
C LEU A 342 12.02 64.93 -3.42
N VAL A 343 13.10 65.65 -3.74
CA VAL A 343 14.14 65.17 -4.68
C VAL A 343 14.80 63.90 -4.15
N ARG A 344 15.10 63.90 -2.85
CA ARG A 344 15.66 62.74 -2.17
C ARG A 344 14.66 61.59 -2.12
N ALA A 345 13.39 61.87 -1.82
CA ALA A 345 12.34 60.85 -1.79
C ALA A 345 12.18 60.18 -3.15
N ARG A 346 12.15 60.95 -4.25
CA ARG A 346 12.04 60.41 -5.62
C ARG A 346 13.23 59.52 -5.96
N LYS A 347 14.44 59.97 -5.64
CA LYS A 347 15.66 59.19 -5.87
C LYS A 347 15.65 57.84 -5.14
N ILE A 348 15.20 57.81 -3.89
CA ILE A 348 15.11 56.57 -3.10
C ILE A 348 14.02 55.65 -3.69
N LEU A 349 12.85 56.20 -4.03
CA LEU A 349 11.77 55.43 -4.65
C LEU A 349 12.21 54.79 -5.98
N ASP A 350 12.91 55.54 -6.83
CA ASP A 350 13.43 55.04 -8.11
C ASP A 350 14.59 54.04 -7.95
N GLN A 351 15.34 54.13 -6.85
CA GLN A 351 16.43 53.19 -6.55
C GLN A 351 15.91 51.87 -5.98
N ASP A 352 14.95 51.92 -5.04
CA ASP A 352 14.49 50.75 -4.31
C ASP A 352 13.35 50.01 -5.03
N HIS A 353 12.66 50.68 -5.97
CA HIS A 353 11.53 50.11 -6.71
C HIS A 353 11.65 50.41 -8.21
N ASP A 354 11.64 49.37 -9.04
CA ASP A 354 11.63 49.51 -10.51
C ASP A 354 10.20 49.66 -11.05
N GLY A 355 9.99 50.54 -12.03
CA GLY A 355 8.66 50.87 -12.57
C GLY A 355 7.73 51.64 -11.60
N LEU A 356 6.42 51.35 -11.64
CA LEU A 356 5.39 51.94 -10.75
C LEU A 356 5.32 53.47 -10.75
N ASP A 357 5.44 54.10 -11.92
CA ASP A 357 5.50 55.56 -12.03
C ASP A 357 4.29 56.26 -11.40
N ASP A 358 3.08 55.76 -11.65
CA ASP A 358 1.84 56.33 -11.09
C ASP A 358 1.82 56.28 -9.55
N VAL A 359 2.29 55.18 -8.96
CA VAL A 359 2.35 54.98 -7.50
C VAL A 359 3.43 55.87 -6.89
N LYS A 360 4.61 55.94 -7.52
CA LYS A 360 5.71 56.79 -7.08
C LYS A 360 5.32 58.26 -7.15
N GLU A 361 4.66 58.67 -8.22
CA GLU A 361 4.15 60.03 -8.38
C GLU A 361 3.14 60.35 -7.29
N ARG A 362 2.22 59.42 -6.98
CA ARG A 362 1.25 59.59 -5.89
C ARG A 362 1.88 59.74 -4.50
N ILE A 363 2.93 58.98 -4.21
CA ILE A 363 3.69 59.11 -2.96
C ILE A 363 4.40 60.48 -2.91
N ILE A 364 4.96 60.94 -4.02
CA ILE A 364 5.62 62.25 -4.10
C ILE A 364 4.62 63.39 -3.95
N GLU A 365 3.44 63.31 -4.58
CA GLU A 365 2.35 64.28 -4.39
C GLU A 365 1.95 64.37 -2.91
N PHE A 366 1.81 63.23 -2.23
CA PHE A 366 1.47 63.19 -0.82
C PHE A 366 2.56 63.85 0.04
N LEU A 367 3.83 63.51 -0.19
CA LEU A 367 4.95 64.16 0.48
C LEU A 367 5.03 65.66 0.16
N ALA A 368 4.63 66.09 -1.03
CA ALA A 368 4.61 67.51 -1.42
C ALA A 368 3.55 68.29 -0.64
N VAL A 369 2.36 67.70 -0.43
CA VAL A 369 1.33 68.28 0.44
C VAL A 369 1.82 68.36 1.89
N GLY A 370 2.50 67.31 2.37
CA GLY A 370 3.13 67.29 3.69
C GLY A 370 4.22 68.36 3.85
N ALA A 371 5.08 68.53 2.83
CA ALA A 371 6.12 69.55 2.78
C ALA A 371 5.54 70.98 2.81
N LEU A 372 4.41 71.20 2.14
CA LEU A 372 3.73 72.49 2.11
C LEU A 372 3.06 72.84 3.46
N LYS A 373 2.43 71.86 4.12
CA LYS A 373 1.74 72.06 5.40
C LYS A 373 2.67 72.04 6.62
N GLY A 374 3.85 71.45 6.49
CA GLY A 374 4.80 71.28 7.59
C GLY A 374 4.46 70.14 8.56
N GLU A 375 3.35 69.44 8.33
CA GLU A 375 2.93 68.25 9.07
C GLU A 375 2.19 67.28 8.13
N VAL A 376 2.31 65.98 8.41
CA VAL A 376 1.64 64.91 7.66
C VAL A 376 0.56 64.30 8.54
N ALA A 377 -0.63 64.90 8.56
CA ALA A 377 -1.73 64.42 9.40
C ALA A 377 -2.57 63.35 8.67
N GLY A 378 -2.40 62.08 9.07
CA GLY A 378 -3.42 61.02 9.06
C GLY A 378 -4.09 60.66 7.73
N SER A 379 -3.54 61.02 6.58
CA SER A 379 -4.16 60.69 5.30
C SER A 379 -3.79 59.27 4.88
N ILE A 380 -4.79 58.44 4.60
CA ILE A 380 -4.58 57.09 4.10
C ILE A 380 -4.22 57.18 2.62
N LEU A 381 -3.00 56.76 2.27
CA LEU A 381 -2.54 56.61 0.90
C LEU A 381 -3.14 55.32 0.31
N LEU A 382 -4.06 55.46 -0.64
CA LEU A 382 -4.55 54.36 -1.45
C LEU A 382 -3.73 54.32 -2.75
N LEU A 383 -3.06 53.19 -2.98
CA LEU A 383 -2.18 52.93 -4.12
C LEU A 383 -2.84 51.96 -5.13
N VAL A 384 -4.15 52.13 -5.33
CA VAL A 384 -4.96 51.26 -6.20
C VAL A 384 -4.59 51.45 -7.66
#